data_AF-A0A8H7BF91-F1
#
_entry.id   AF-A0A8H7BF91-F1
#
_cell.length_a   1.000
_cell.length_b   1.000
_cell.length_c   1.000
_cell.angle_alpha   90.00
_cell.angle_beta   90.00
_cell.angle_gamma   90.00
#
_symmetry.space_group_name_H-M   'P 1'
#
loop_
_entity.id
_entity.type
_entity.pdbx_description
1 polymer ?
#
loop_
_entity_poly.entity_id
_entity_poly.type
_entity_poly.pdbx_seq_one_letter_code
_entity_poly.pdbx_strand_id
1 'polypeptide(L)'
;MGWWGNLGSPTQRGVVTYSLSAFEQRYFAGVLHNAIFNTSRRVLSQVPYVGTAFALGYFIYTSAKSRHAYLTSKAGHAEAEGH
;
A
#
# COMPACT_ATOMS: atom_id res chain seq x y z
N MET A 1 28.11 3.88 7.35
CA MET A 1 28.23 2.64 6.56
C MET A 1 29.67 2.55 6.06
N GLY A 2 30.32 1.40 6.23
CA GLY A 2 31.68 1.16 5.70
C GLY A 2 31.71 0.24 4.48
N TRP A 3 32.85 -0.40 4.21
CA TRP A 3 33.07 -1.26 3.02
C TRP A 3 33.03 -2.76 3.38
N TRP A 4 33.12 -3.63 2.36
CA TRP A 4 33.34 -5.06 2.58
C TRP A 4 34.52 -5.31 3.52
N GLY A 5 34.30 -6.11 4.56
CA GLY A 5 35.28 -6.36 5.63
C GLY A 5 35.25 -5.36 6.79
N ASN A 6 34.61 -4.19 6.65
CA ASN A 6 34.40 -3.24 7.74
C ASN A 6 33.09 -2.45 7.54
N LEU A 7 31.95 -3.14 7.66
CA LEU A 7 30.63 -2.53 7.45
C LEU A 7 30.23 -1.56 8.57
N GLY A 8 30.91 -1.60 9.72
CA GLY A 8 30.59 -0.82 10.92
C GLY A 8 29.43 -1.39 11.75
N SER A 9 29.02 -2.64 11.50
CA SER A 9 28.03 -3.35 12.33
C SER A 9 28.67 -3.89 13.61
N PRO A 10 27.87 -4.19 14.66
CA PRO A 10 28.33 -4.98 15.79
C PRO A 10 28.99 -6.30 15.35
N THR A 11 29.91 -6.82 16.17
CA THR A 11 30.57 -8.09 15.94
C THR A 11 29.56 -9.24 15.99
N GLN A 12 29.56 -10.11 14.97
CA GLN A 12 28.69 -11.28 14.89
C GLN A 12 29.53 -12.53 15.15
N ARG A 13 29.12 -13.38 16.10
CA ARG A 13 29.78 -14.64 16.43
C ARG A 13 28.72 -15.73 16.62
N GLY A 14 28.95 -16.91 16.05
CA GLY A 14 28.07 -18.08 16.24
C GLY A 14 26.88 -18.18 15.29
N VAL A 15 26.78 -17.30 14.28
CA VAL A 15 25.75 -17.39 13.22
C VAL A 15 26.32 -18.18 12.05
N VAL A 16 25.66 -19.28 11.69
CA VAL A 16 26.04 -20.12 10.53
C VAL A 16 24.93 -20.04 9.49
N THR A 17 25.31 -19.72 8.24
CA THR A 17 24.38 -19.55 7.12
C THR A 17 24.65 -20.63 6.07
N TYR A 18 23.58 -21.30 5.63
CA TYR A 18 23.64 -22.28 4.56
C TYR A 18 22.89 -21.78 3.33
N SER A 19 23.40 -22.07 2.14
CA SER A 19 22.78 -21.72 0.86
C SER A 19 22.99 -22.84 -0.14
N LEU A 20 22.00 -23.07 -1.00
CA LEU A 20 22.11 -23.97 -2.16
C LEU A 20 22.41 -23.16 -3.43
N SER A 21 23.11 -23.76 -4.40
CA SER A 21 23.33 -23.11 -5.70
C SER A 21 22.00 -22.84 -6.40
N ALA A 22 21.88 -21.70 -7.09
CA ALA A 22 20.67 -21.36 -7.83
C ALA A 22 20.38 -22.38 -8.96
N PHE A 23 21.40 -23.04 -9.50
CA PHE A 23 21.26 -24.08 -10.53
C PHE A 23 20.76 -25.42 -9.99
N GLU A 24 20.78 -25.60 -8.66
CA GLU A 24 20.27 -26.80 -7.98
C GLU A 24 18.85 -26.59 -7.44
N GLN A 25 18.33 -25.35 -7.51
CA GLN A 25 16.99 -24.99 -7.06
C GLN A 25 15.98 -24.96 -8.20
N ARG A 26 14.71 -25.24 -7.87
CA ARG A 26 13.58 -24.97 -8.76
C ARG A 26 13.19 -23.49 -8.66
N TYR A 27 13.52 -22.71 -9.68
CA TYR A 27 13.42 -21.24 -9.65
C TYR A 27 12.04 -20.69 -9.26
N PHE A 28 10.94 -21.28 -9.76
CA PHE A 28 9.57 -20.84 -9.48
C PHE A 28 8.78 -21.76 -8.53
N ALA A 29 9.47 -22.55 -7.70
CA ALA A 29 8.80 -23.44 -6.76
C ALA A 29 7.84 -22.66 -5.83
N GLY A 30 6.56 -23.03 -5.85
CA GLY A 30 5.54 -22.43 -5.00
C GLY A 30 5.14 -20.99 -5.35
N VAL A 31 5.62 -20.43 -6.47
CA VAL A 31 5.39 -19.01 -6.79
C VAL A 31 3.92 -18.66 -6.92
N LEU A 32 3.10 -19.49 -7.59
CA LEU A 32 1.67 -19.19 -7.71
C LEU A 32 0.94 -19.17 -6.36
N HIS A 33 1.16 -20.20 -5.53
CA HIS A 33 0.58 -20.27 -4.20
C HIS A 33 1.03 -19.08 -3.34
N ASN A 34 2.34 -18.81 -3.29
CA ASN A 34 2.90 -17.73 -2.50
C ASN A 34 2.47 -16.34 -3.03
N ALA A 35 2.43 -16.15 -4.35
CA ALA A 35 2.01 -14.91 -4.97
C ALA A 35 0.55 -14.58 -4.67
N ILE A 36 -0.32 -15.57 -4.49
CA ILE A 36 -1.72 -15.33 -4.11
C ILE A 36 -1.85 -15.14 -2.61
N PHE A 37 -1.46 -16.14 -1.81
CA PHE A 37 -1.76 -16.14 -0.37
C PHE A 37 -0.84 -15.23 0.44
N ASN A 38 0.47 -15.21 0.15
CA ASN A 38 1.37 -14.33 0.89
C ASN A 38 1.17 -12.87 0.48
N THR A 39 0.95 -12.60 -0.81
CA THR A 39 0.69 -11.23 -1.26
C THR A 39 -0.63 -10.70 -0.72
N SER A 40 -1.71 -11.48 -0.78
CA SER A 40 -3.00 -11.05 -0.19
C SER A 40 -2.88 -10.75 1.29
N ARG A 41 -2.24 -11.64 2.07
CA ARG A 41 -1.95 -11.39 3.49
C ARG A 41 -1.17 -10.09 3.72
N ARG A 42 -0.16 -9.80 2.88
CA ARG A 42 0.66 -8.58 2.96
C ARG A 42 -0.09 -7.32 2.56
N VAL A 43 -0.97 -7.40 1.55
CA VAL A 43 -1.78 -6.25 1.10
C VAL A 43 -2.83 -5.93 2.15
N LEU A 44 -3.56 -6.94 2.63
CA LEU A 44 -4.64 -6.77 3.61
C LEU A 44 -4.14 -6.18 4.93
N SER A 45 -2.90 -6.47 5.36
CA SER A 45 -2.34 -5.85 6.56
C SER A 45 -2.06 -4.35 6.41
N GLN A 46 -1.96 -3.84 5.18
CA GLN A 46 -1.75 -2.42 4.89
C GLN A 46 -3.04 -1.66 4.56
N VAL A 47 -4.12 -2.36 4.22
CA VAL A 47 -5.42 -1.76 3.89
C VAL A 47 -5.94 -0.83 5.00
N PRO A 48 -5.83 -1.11 6.30
CA PRO A 48 -6.30 -0.17 7.32
C PRO A 48 -5.59 1.20 7.29
N TYR A 49 -4.31 1.23 6.91
CA TYR A 49 -3.54 2.47 6.87
C TYR A 49 -3.81 3.25 5.58
N VAL A 50 -3.69 2.57 4.44
CA VAL A 50 -3.79 3.20 3.13
C VAL A 50 -5.25 3.32 2.68
N GLY A 51 -6.01 2.24 2.82
CA GLY A 51 -7.42 2.17 2.43
C GLY A 51 -8.30 3.16 3.19
N THR A 52 -8.08 3.36 4.49
CA THR A 52 -8.83 4.36 5.27
C THR A 52 -8.59 5.78 4.75
N ALA A 53 -7.33 6.14 4.48
CA ALA A 53 -6.99 7.46 3.94
C ALA A 53 -7.63 7.70 2.57
N PHE A 54 -7.57 6.70 1.68
CA PHE A 54 -8.22 6.79 0.37
C PHE A 54 -9.73 6.86 0.45
N ALA A 55 -10.36 6.05 1.31
CA ALA A 55 -11.81 6.05 1.51
C ALA A 55 -12.31 7.41 2.00
N LEU A 56 -11.64 7.98 3.01
CA LEU A 56 -11.97 9.31 3.54
C LEU A 56 -11.77 10.40 2.49
N GLY A 57 -10.64 10.39 1.78
CA GLY A 57 -10.36 11.38 0.74
C GLY A 57 -11.38 11.32 -0.40
N TYR A 58 -11.75 10.11 -0.83
CA TYR A 58 -12.75 9.91 -1.89
C TYR A 58 -14.15 10.35 -1.44
N PHE A 59 -14.52 10.07 -0.20
CA PHE A 59 -15.80 10.50 0.37
C PHE A 59 -15.91 12.03 0.41
N ILE A 60 -14.87 12.72 0.87
CA ILE A 60 -14.83 14.19 0.92
C ILE A 60 -14.92 14.76 -0.50
N TYR A 61 -14.12 14.22 -1.43
CA TYR A 61 -14.09 14.69 -2.81
C TYR A 61 -15.45 14.57 -3.50
N THR A 62 -16.11 13.41 -3.39
CA THR A 62 -17.40 13.17 -4.04
C THR A 62 -18.52 14.02 -3.42
N SER A 63 -18.50 14.21 -2.10
CA SER A 63 -19.45 15.09 -1.39
C SER A 63 -19.26 16.56 -1.80
N ALA A 64 -18.01 17.04 -1.85
CA ALA A 64 -17.71 18.40 -2.28
C ALA A 64 -18.09 18.64 -3.75
N LYS A 65 -17.79 17.69 -4.63
CA LYS A 65 -18.11 17.78 -6.06
C LYS A 65 -19.61 17.80 -6.32
N SER A 66 -20.37 16.94 -5.67
CA SER A 66 -21.84 16.91 -5.80
C SER A 66 -22.48 18.18 -5.25
N ARG A 67 -22.03 18.66 -4.09
CA ARG A 67 -22.48 19.93 -3.52
C ARG A 67 -22.16 21.12 -4.43
N HIS A 68 -20.94 21.19 -4.95
CA HIS A 68 -20.56 22.24 -5.89
C HIS A 68 -21.45 22.22 -7.14
N ALA A 69 -21.66 21.05 -7.74
CA ALA A 69 -22.53 20.89 -8.90
C ALA A 69 -23.98 21.33 -8.61
N TYR A 70 -24.51 21.03 -7.42
CA TYR A 70 -25.83 21.48 -6.99
C TYR A 70 -25.91 23.00 -6.87
N LEU A 71 -24.94 23.62 -6.19
CA LEU A 71 -24.91 25.07 -5.97
C LEU A 71 -24.77 25.87 -7.28
N THR A 72 -24.09 25.32 -8.29
CA THR A 72 -23.98 25.93 -9.62
C THR A 72 -25.18 25.60 -10.54
N SER A 73 -26.11 24.76 -10.09
CA SER A 73 -27.30 24.41 -10.86
C SER A 73 -28.39 25.49 -10.75
N LYS A 74 -29.31 25.53 -11.73
CA LYS A 74 -30.45 26.45 -11.68
C LYS A 74 -31.32 26.26 -10.42
N ALA A 75 -31.51 25.01 -10.01
CA ALA A 75 -32.27 24.69 -8.80
C ALA A 75 -31.58 25.23 -7.54
N GLY A 76 -30.26 25.10 -7.45
CA GLY A 76 -29.48 25.65 -6.34
C GLY A 76 -29.48 27.17 -6.30
N HIS A 77 -29.45 27.85 -7.46
CA HIS A 77 -29.61 29.30 -7.53
C HIS A 77 -31.01 29.75 -7.08
N ALA A 78 -32.07 29.06 -7.51
CA ALA A 78 -33.44 29.37 -7.11
C ALA A 78 -33.69 29.17 -5.60
N GLU A 79 -33.08 28.16 -4.99
CA GLU A 79 -33.12 27.96 -3.53
C GLU A 79 -32.36 29.09 -2.80
N ALA A 80 -31.21 29.52 -3.31
CA ALA A 80 -30.43 30.60 -2.71
C ALA A 80 -31.10 31.98 -2.81
N GLU A 81 -31.89 32.23 -3.85
CA GLU A 81 -32.67 33.46 -4.02
C GLU A 81 -33.97 33.49 -3.19
N GLY A 82 -34.45 32.33 -2.73
CA GLY A 82 -35.66 32.20 -1.91
C GLY A 82 -35.46 32.43 -0.41
N HIS A 83 -34.23 32.75 0.01
CA HIS A 83 -33.82 33.09 1.38
C HIS A 83 -33.44 34.56 1.50
#